data_AF-K1SEG2-F1
#
_entry.id   AF-K1SEG2-F1
#
_cell.length_a   1.000
_cell.length_b   1.000
_cell.length_c   1.000
_cell.angle_alpha   90.00
_cell.angle_beta   90.00
_cell.angle_gamma   90.00
#
_symmetry.space_group_name_H-M   'P 1'
#
loop_
_entity.id
_entity.type
_entity.pdbx_description
1 polymer ?
#
loop_
_entity_poly.entity_id
_entity_poly.type
_entity_poly.pdbx_seq_one_letter_code
_entity_poly.pdbx_strand_id
1 'polypeptide(L)'
;GFLRSRKNGVQKILLSENSAKELFYKAEKVLLNPVKRTVYVPCEEVKSELLESGYFALAEYSMLNAPSVRCYASEKISQWNDCMTKDLQDSNSQVAVEMWRYDPRKLSKGKMVDGLSLALSLREDADERVEEAVEEMLNNLWRKIDGNRD
;
A
#
# COMPACT_ATOMS: atom_id res chain seq x y z
N GLY A 1 -18.78 6.33 -16.83
CA GLY A 1 -17.47 6.33 -16.16
C GLY A 1 -17.68 6.42 -14.66
N PHE A 2 -16.72 5.98 -13.85
CA PHE A 2 -16.84 5.93 -12.38
C PHE A 2 -16.95 7.32 -11.71
N LEU A 3 -16.48 8.35 -12.39
CA LEU A 3 -16.45 9.73 -11.89
C LEU A 3 -17.16 10.66 -12.87
N ARG A 4 -17.90 11.63 -12.32
CA ARG A 4 -18.40 12.81 -13.01
C ARG A 4 -17.51 13.99 -12.63
N SER A 5 -17.33 14.94 -13.55
CA SER A 5 -16.62 16.18 -13.23
C SER A 5 -17.52 17.38 -13.42
N ARG A 6 -17.50 18.32 -12.47
CA ARG A 6 -18.08 19.65 -12.63
C ARG A 6 -17.02 20.73 -12.45
N LYS A 7 -17.21 21.85 -13.12
CA LYS A 7 -16.32 23.02 -13.00
C LYS A 7 -16.92 23.99 -11.99
N ASN A 8 -16.10 24.46 -11.05
CA ASN A 8 -16.45 25.54 -10.14
C ASN A 8 -15.35 26.61 -10.23
N GLY A 9 -15.58 27.65 -11.03
CA GLY A 9 -14.54 28.62 -11.39
C GLY A 9 -13.35 27.96 -12.10
N VAL A 10 -12.14 28.07 -11.51
CA VAL A 10 -10.91 27.42 -12.00
C VAL A 10 -10.75 25.98 -11.52
N GLN A 11 -11.56 25.51 -10.56
CA GLN A 11 -11.44 24.18 -9.99
C GLN A 11 -12.27 23.16 -10.77
N LYS A 12 -11.72 21.96 -10.94
CA LYS A 12 -12.44 20.78 -11.46
C LYS A 12 -12.73 19.84 -10.29
N ILE A 13 -14.01 19.72 -9.94
CA ILE A 13 -14.47 18.85 -8.85
C ILE A 13 -14.84 17.49 -9.45
N LEU A 14 -14.26 16.42 -8.91
CA LEU A 14 -14.62 15.05 -9.24
C LEU A 14 -15.66 14.55 -8.22
N LEU A 15 -16.70 13.90 -8.73
CA LEU A 15 -17.83 13.40 -7.96
C LEU A 15 -18.12 11.95 -8.37
N SER A 16 -18.54 11.14 -7.41
CA SER A 16 -19.10 9.82 -7.65
C SER A 16 -20.45 9.73 -6.96
N GLU A 17 -21.42 9.08 -7.61
CA GLU A 17 -22.69 8.70 -6.98
C GLU A 17 -22.55 7.40 -6.16
N ASN A 18 -21.40 6.74 -6.25
CA ASN A 18 -21.08 5.54 -5.48
C ASN A 18 -20.48 5.87 -4.12
N SER A 19 -20.71 4.99 -3.15
CA SER A 19 -19.97 5.02 -1.88
C SER A 19 -18.47 4.80 -2.14
N ALA A 20 -17.62 5.12 -1.16
CA ALA A 20 -16.17 4.91 -1.31
C ALA A 20 -15.85 3.43 -1.59
N LYS A 21 -16.52 2.52 -0.87
CA LYS A 21 -16.44 1.07 -1.05
C LYS A 21 -16.83 0.66 -2.47
N GLU A 22 -18.03 1.05 -2.91
CA GLU A 22 -18.54 0.72 -4.25
C GLU A 22 -17.63 1.25 -5.35
N LEU A 23 -17.13 2.49 -5.21
CA LEU A 23 -16.23 3.10 -6.18
C LEU A 23 -14.93 2.31 -6.31
N PHE A 24 -14.35 1.91 -5.18
CA PHE A 24 -13.12 1.12 -5.15
C PHE A 24 -13.28 -0.22 -5.89
N TYR A 25 -14.30 -1.01 -5.55
CA TYR A 25 -14.53 -2.30 -6.21
C TYR A 25 -14.94 -2.17 -7.68
N LYS A 26 -15.72 -1.14 -8.04
CA LYS A 26 -16.06 -0.88 -9.45
C LYS A 26 -14.82 -0.51 -10.28
N ALA A 27 -13.89 0.23 -9.68
CA ALA A 27 -12.65 0.65 -10.32
C ALA A 27 -11.55 -0.42 -10.25
N GLU A 28 -11.75 -1.52 -9.52
CA GLU A 28 -10.72 -2.54 -9.27
C GLU A 28 -10.01 -3.04 -10.52
N LYS A 29 -10.76 -3.26 -11.61
CA LYS A 29 -10.23 -3.73 -12.90
C LYS A 29 -9.28 -2.75 -13.59
N VAL A 30 -9.35 -1.47 -13.23
CA VAL A 30 -8.49 -0.41 -13.80
C VAL A 30 -7.46 0.10 -12.81
N LEU A 31 -7.57 -0.27 -11.52
CA LEU A 31 -6.58 0.03 -10.50
C LEU A 31 -5.37 -0.90 -10.68
N LEU A 32 -4.19 -0.28 -10.73
CA LEU A 32 -2.92 -0.98 -10.89
C LEU A 32 -2.34 -1.32 -9.52
N ASN A 33 -1.62 -2.46 -9.45
CA ASN A 33 -0.76 -2.74 -8.32
C ASN A 33 0.27 -1.58 -8.18
N PRO A 34 0.34 -0.90 -7.02
CA PRO A 34 1.25 0.22 -6.82
C PRO A 34 2.72 -0.23 -6.83
N VAL A 35 3.01 -1.48 -6.47
CA VAL A 35 4.35 -2.07 -6.51
C VAL A 35 4.75 -2.33 -7.96
N LYS A 36 5.87 -1.74 -8.37
CA LYS A 36 6.49 -1.98 -9.67
C LYS A 36 7.51 -3.10 -9.60
N ARG A 37 8.26 -3.18 -8.49
CA ARG A 37 9.33 -4.15 -8.26
C ARG A 37 9.66 -4.20 -6.78
N THR A 38 10.08 -5.36 -6.29
CA THR A 38 10.67 -5.53 -4.95
C THR A 38 12.16 -5.82 -5.06
N VAL A 39 12.95 -5.28 -4.15
CA VAL A 39 14.38 -5.57 -3.98
C VAL A 39 14.69 -5.78 -2.51
N TYR A 40 15.83 -6.38 -2.21
CA TYR A 40 16.27 -6.61 -0.84
C TYR A 40 17.54 -5.81 -0.58
N VAL A 41 17.59 -5.16 0.58
CA VAL A 41 18.63 -4.19 0.95
C VAL A 41 19.12 -4.50 2.36
N PRO A 42 20.42 -4.39 2.67
CA PRO A 42 20.91 -4.51 4.04
C PRO A 42 20.16 -3.58 5.00
N CYS A 43 19.78 -4.09 6.18
CA CYS A 43 18.98 -3.36 7.17
C CYS A 43 19.62 -2.02 7.57
N GLU A 44 20.95 -1.96 7.61
CA GLU A 44 21.74 -0.78 7.99
C GLU A 44 21.68 0.36 6.96
N GLU A 45 21.41 0.04 5.70
CA GLU A 45 21.31 1.01 4.59
C GLU A 45 19.91 1.65 4.50
N VAL A 46 18.94 1.11 5.24
CA VAL A 46 17.56 1.59 5.25
C VAL A 46 17.32 2.51 6.45
N LYS A 47 17.11 3.79 6.17
CA LYS A 47 16.77 4.79 7.19
C LYS A 47 15.31 4.64 7.65
N SER A 48 15.05 4.99 8.91
CA SER A 48 13.73 4.89 9.57
C SER A 48 12.62 5.77 8.99
N GLU A 49 12.88 6.52 7.92
CA GLU A 49 11.93 7.46 7.30
C GLU A 49 11.09 6.83 6.17
N LEU A 50 11.31 5.56 5.84
CA LEU A 50 10.48 4.87 4.85
C LEU A 50 9.14 4.44 5.44
N LEU A 51 8.13 4.36 4.57
CA LEU A 51 6.82 3.87 4.94
C LEU A 51 6.82 2.35 4.99
N GLU A 52 6.31 1.78 6.07
CA GLU A 52 6.08 0.34 6.22
C GLU A 52 5.10 -0.14 5.14
N SER A 53 5.36 -1.30 4.51
CA SER A 53 4.57 -1.85 3.40
C SER A 53 4.41 -3.38 3.48
N GLY A 54 3.67 -3.94 2.53
CA GLY A 54 3.44 -5.37 2.38
C GLY A 54 2.92 -6.05 3.65
N TYR A 55 3.40 -7.26 3.90
CA TYR A 55 3.04 -8.06 5.08
C TYR A 55 3.38 -7.35 6.40
N PHE A 56 4.45 -6.55 6.41
CA PHE A 56 4.88 -5.83 7.60
C PHE A 56 3.86 -4.75 7.99
N ALA A 57 3.33 -4.01 7.02
CA ALA A 57 2.23 -3.07 7.27
C ALA A 57 0.91 -3.81 7.57
N LEU A 58 0.60 -4.90 6.88
CA LEU A 58 -0.66 -5.64 7.07
C LEU A 58 -0.77 -6.26 8.48
N ALA A 59 0.35 -6.68 9.07
CA ALA A 59 0.39 -7.21 10.43
C ALA A 59 -0.06 -6.19 11.50
N GLU A 60 0.06 -4.88 11.24
CA GLU A 60 -0.45 -3.84 12.15
C GLU A 60 -1.98 -3.70 12.10
N TYR A 61 -2.62 -4.20 11.04
CA TYR A 61 -4.07 -4.14 10.84
C TYR A 61 -4.79 -5.44 11.22
N SER A 62 -4.07 -6.52 11.51
CA SER A 62 -4.62 -7.86 11.69
C SER A 62 -3.92 -8.62 12.83
N MET A 63 -4.39 -9.83 13.13
CA MET A 63 -3.71 -10.74 14.06
C MET A 63 -2.57 -11.55 13.41
N LEU A 64 -2.15 -11.18 12.18
CA LEU A 64 -1.03 -11.86 11.53
C LEU A 64 0.25 -11.64 12.33
N ASN A 65 1.05 -12.70 12.44
CA ASN A 65 2.40 -12.57 12.97
C ASN A 65 3.20 -11.65 12.05
N ALA A 66 3.83 -10.64 12.63
CA ALA A 66 4.72 -9.77 11.89
C ALA A 66 5.80 -10.63 11.20
N PRO A 67 6.01 -10.46 9.87
CA PRO A 67 7.06 -11.19 9.16
C PRO A 67 8.43 -10.82 9.75
N SER A 68 9.35 -11.78 9.76
CA SER A 68 10.74 -11.54 10.21
C SER A 68 11.44 -10.51 9.34
N VAL A 69 11.14 -10.50 8.04
CA VAL A 69 11.67 -9.55 7.07
C VAL A 69 10.75 -8.33 7.05
N ARG A 70 11.29 -7.18 7.44
CA ARG A 70 10.57 -5.91 7.32
C ARG A 70 10.42 -5.54 5.85
N CYS A 71 9.32 -4.88 5.52
CA CYS A 71 9.05 -4.39 4.18
C CYS A 71 8.72 -2.90 4.20
N TYR A 72 9.31 -2.16 3.27
CA TYR A 72 9.15 -0.72 3.15
C TYR A 72 8.81 -0.31 1.71
N ALA A 73 8.13 0.82 1.55
CA ALA A 73 7.81 1.41 0.25
C ALA A 73 8.65 2.65 -0.05
N SER A 74 9.09 2.79 -1.29
CA SER A 74 9.78 3.97 -1.81
C SER A 74 9.43 4.20 -3.28
N GLU A 75 9.39 5.45 -3.74
CA GLU A 75 9.26 5.76 -5.18
C GLU A 75 10.51 5.31 -5.98
N LYS A 76 11.68 5.37 -5.34
CA LYS A 76 12.97 5.13 -5.97
C LYS A 76 13.82 4.19 -5.13
N ILE A 77 14.44 3.24 -5.81
CA ILE A 77 15.39 2.31 -5.20
C ILE A 77 16.85 2.59 -5.60
N SER A 78 17.08 3.58 -6.48
CA SER A 78 18.41 3.86 -7.05
C SER A 78 19.48 4.18 -6.01
N GLN A 79 19.09 4.63 -4.82
CA GLN A 79 20.02 4.88 -3.71
C GLN A 79 20.67 3.61 -3.15
N TRP A 80 20.16 2.43 -3.48
CA TRP A 80 20.70 1.13 -3.05
C TRP A 80 21.26 0.31 -4.21
N ASN A 81 21.56 0.91 -5.36
CA ASN A 81 22.04 0.16 -6.54
C ASN A 81 23.29 -0.69 -6.27
N ASP A 82 24.16 -0.24 -5.37
CA ASP A 82 25.42 -0.90 -5.08
C ASP A 82 25.28 -2.08 -4.09
N CYS A 83 24.16 -2.16 -3.35
CA CYS A 83 23.94 -3.16 -2.31
C CYS A 83 22.63 -3.95 -2.43
N MET A 84 21.73 -3.57 -3.34
CA MET A 84 20.45 -4.26 -3.51
C MET A 84 20.61 -5.63 -4.17
N THR A 85 19.82 -6.60 -3.72
CA THR A 85 19.67 -7.92 -4.36
C THR A 85 18.27 -8.11 -4.92
N LYS A 86 18.13 -9.00 -5.91
CA LYS A 86 16.82 -9.36 -6.48
C LYS A 86 16.02 -10.27 -5.55
N ASP A 87 16.72 -11.17 -4.88
CA ASP A 87 16.15 -12.18 -3.99
C ASP A 87 16.71 -12.00 -2.59
N LEU A 88 15.92 -12.41 -1.60
CA LEU A 88 16.33 -12.40 -0.19
C LEU A 88 17.46 -13.43 0.01
N GLN A 89 18.59 -12.97 0.56
CA GLN A 89 19.74 -13.81 0.90
C GLN A 89 19.77 -14.17 2.38
N ASP A 90 19.46 -13.20 3.26
CA ASP A 90 19.41 -13.41 4.70
C ASP A 90 18.29 -12.56 5.33
N SER A 91 17.34 -13.23 5.97
CA SER A 91 16.18 -12.60 6.61
C SER A 91 16.53 -11.81 7.87
N ASN A 92 17.71 -12.00 8.46
CA ASN A 92 18.14 -11.29 9.66
C ASN A 92 18.89 -9.99 9.34
N SER A 93 19.52 -9.91 8.17
CA SER A 93 20.36 -8.77 7.78
C SER A 93 19.80 -7.97 6.60
N GLN A 94 18.71 -8.41 5.97
CA GLN A 94 18.06 -7.69 4.88
C GLN A 94 16.60 -7.36 5.16
N VAL A 95 16.16 -6.25 4.55
CA VAL A 95 14.76 -5.85 4.45
C VAL A 95 14.31 -5.82 3.00
N ALA A 96 13.01 -6.00 2.78
CA ALA A 96 12.39 -5.79 1.48
C ALA A 96 12.10 -4.29 1.27
N VAL A 97 12.37 -3.81 0.07
CA VAL A 97 11.97 -2.48 -0.38
C VAL A 97 11.20 -2.60 -1.68
N GLU A 98 9.93 -2.20 -1.63
CA GLU A 98 9.05 -2.10 -2.78
C GLU A 98 9.25 -0.75 -3.47
N MET A 99 9.64 -0.80 -4.74
CA MET A 99 9.63 0.35 -5.64
C MET A 99 8.19 0.59 -6.12
N TRP A 100 7.57 1.67 -5.65
CA TRP A 100 6.21 2.04 -6.00
C TRP A 100 6.16 2.89 -7.27
N ARG A 101 5.03 2.83 -7.99
CA ARG A 101 4.79 3.59 -9.23
C ARG A 101 4.67 5.10 -9.01
N TYR A 102 4.52 5.52 -7.77
CA TYR A 102 4.40 6.90 -7.32
C TYR A 102 4.95 7.00 -5.89
N ASP A 103 5.22 8.22 -5.43
CA ASP A 103 5.59 8.46 -4.03
C ASP A 103 4.45 8.08 -3.05
N PRO A 104 4.62 7.00 -2.24
CA PRO A 104 3.59 6.54 -1.30
C PRO A 104 3.19 7.61 -0.26
N ARG A 105 4.07 8.57 0.04
CA ARG A 105 3.80 9.67 0.98
C ARG A 105 2.67 10.59 0.53
N LYS A 106 2.28 10.56 -0.75
CA LYS A 106 1.15 11.35 -1.27
C LYS A 106 -0.21 10.91 -0.72
N LEU A 107 -0.34 9.64 -0.34
CA LEU A 107 -1.60 9.06 0.15
C LEU A 107 -1.51 8.63 1.62
N SER A 108 -0.30 8.37 2.11
CA SER A 108 -0.04 8.03 3.51
C SER A 108 -0.13 9.22 4.46
N LYS A 109 -0.64 8.97 5.66
CA LYS A 109 -0.76 9.95 6.76
C LYS A 109 0.04 9.58 8.01
N GLY A 110 0.76 8.47 7.99
CA GLY A 110 1.47 7.93 9.15
C GLY A 110 2.71 7.15 8.72
N LYS A 111 3.12 6.18 9.56
CA LYS A 111 4.31 5.34 9.32
C LYS A 111 4.12 4.26 8.25
N MET A 112 2.89 3.98 7.83
CA MET A 112 2.55 2.93 6.85
C MET A 112 2.07 3.53 5.52
N VAL A 113 2.17 2.73 4.47
CA VAL A 113 1.46 2.98 3.21
C VAL A 113 -0.06 3.07 3.44
N ASP A 114 -0.80 3.76 2.57
CA ASP A 114 -2.25 3.85 2.72
C ASP A 114 -2.93 2.48 2.49
N GLY A 115 -4.02 2.22 3.23
CA GLY A 115 -4.66 0.91 3.23
C GLY A 115 -5.24 0.47 1.89
N LEU A 116 -5.68 1.41 1.02
CA LEU A 116 -6.21 1.03 -0.29
C LEU A 116 -5.09 0.57 -1.21
N SER A 117 -3.96 1.27 -1.19
CA SER A 117 -2.79 0.87 -1.96
C SER A 117 -2.15 -0.41 -1.42
N LEU A 118 -2.13 -0.59 -0.09
CA LEU A 118 -1.70 -1.85 0.52
C LEU A 118 -2.56 -3.03 0.04
N ALA A 119 -3.89 -2.88 0.07
CA ALA A 119 -4.80 -3.90 -0.45
C ALA A 119 -4.53 -4.22 -1.93
N LEU A 120 -4.28 -3.20 -2.76
CA LEU A 120 -3.93 -3.40 -4.17
C LEU A 120 -2.59 -4.11 -4.37
N SER A 121 -1.62 -3.90 -3.47
CA SER A 121 -0.32 -4.58 -3.54
C SER A 121 -0.40 -6.07 -3.24
N LEU A 122 -1.35 -6.47 -2.38
CA LEU A 122 -1.52 -7.84 -1.87
C LEU A 122 -2.69 -8.59 -2.52
N ARG A 123 -3.39 -7.99 -3.48
CA ARG A 123 -4.59 -8.57 -4.12
C ARG A 123 -4.34 -9.91 -4.83
N GLU A 124 -3.13 -10.11 -5.33
CA GLU A 124 -2.74 -11.32 -6.08
C GLU A 124 -1.93 -12.30 -5.20
N ASP A 125 -1.94 -12.08 -3.88
CA ASP A 125 -1.34 -13.01 -2.93
C ASP A 125 -2.13 -14.32 -2.87
N ALA A 126 -1.43 -15.44 -2.70
CA ALA A 126 -2.04 -16.77 -2.69
C ALA A 126 -2.35 -17.29 -1.27
N ASP A 127 -1.88 -16.59 -0.23
CA ASP A 127 -2.12 -16.96 1.16
C ASP A 127 -3.50 -16.48 1.62
N GLU A 128 -4.42 -17.41 1.85
CA GLU A 128 -5.78 -17.12 2.34
C GLU A 128 -5.79 -16.28 3.63
N ARG A 129 -4.75 -16.38 4.47
CA ARG A 129 -4.64 -15.58 5.69
C ARG A 129 -4.36 -14.10 5.40
N VAL A 130 -3.66 -13.84 4.30
CA VAL A 130 -3.39 -12.49 3.81
C VAL A 130 -4.67 -11.90 3.22
N GLU A 131 -5.40 -12.70 2.43
CA GLU A 131 -6.71 -12.28 1.90
C GLU A 131 -7.67 -11.87 3.02
N GLU A 132 -7.80 -12.70 4.07
CA GLU A 132 -8.65 -12.43 5.23
C GLU A 132 -8.23 -11.13 5.95
N ALA A 133 -6.92 -10.97 6.21
CA ALA A 133 -6.39 -9.77 6.85
C ALA A 133 -6.60 -8.50 6.02
N VAL A 134 -6.46 -8.58 4.70
CA VAL A 134 -6.75 -7.45 3.79
C VAL A 134 -8.23 -7.11 3.81
N GLU A 135 -9.12 -8.11 3.81
CA GLU A 135 -10.56 -7.89 3.92
C GLU A 135 -10.94 -7.22 5.24
N GLU A 136 -10.40 -7.69 6.36
CA GLU A 136 -10.62 -7.08 7.68
C GLU A 136 -10.15 -5.62 7.72
N MET A 137 -8.94 -5.35 7.22
CA MET A 137 -8.39 -4.00 7.11
C MET A 137 -9.32 -3.08 6.28
N LEU A 138 -9.77 -3.55 5.12
CA LEU A 138 -10.67 -2.79 4.25
C LEU A 138 -12.02 -2.54 4.93
N ASN A 139 -12.61 -3.53 5.60
CA ASN A 139 -13.86 -3.38 6.33
C ASN A 139 -13.75 -2.34 7.44
N ASN A 140 -12.64 -2.33 8.19
CA ASN A 140 -12.36 -1.30 9.18
C ASN A 140 -12.18 0.09 8.56
N LEU A 141 -11.54 0.18 7.39
CA LEU A 141 -11.40 1.41 6.62
C LEU A 141 -12.77 1.94 6.16
N TRP A 142 -13.65 1.08 5.65
CA TRP A 142 -15.00 1.47 5.22
C TRP A 142 -15.84 1.97 6.39
N ARG A 143 -15.83 1.26 7.53
CA ARG A 143 -16.53 1.72 8.75
C ARG A 143 -16.07 3.11 9.19
N LYS A 144 -14.77 3.41 9.11
CA LYS A 144 -14.23 4.74 9.44
C LYS A 144 -14.67 5.81 8.46
N ILE A 145 -14.74 5.49 7.16
CA ILE A 145 -15.18 6.44 6.13
C ILE A 145 -16.68 6.73 6.26
N ASP A 146 -17.49 5.69 6.49
CA ASP A 146 -18.94 5.83 6.59
C ASP A 146 -19.37 6.43 7.94
N GLY A 147 -18.67 6.13 9.04
CA GLY A 147 -18.93 6.74 10.36
C GLY A 147 -18.43 8.18 10.51
N ASN A 148 -17.54 8.66 9.64
CA ASN A 148 -17.12 10.08 9.58
C ASN A 148 -18.05 10.95 8.71
N ARG A 149 -19.19 10.40 8.25
CA ARG A 149 -20.18 11.11 7.43
C ARG A 149 -21.39 11.61 8.21
N ASP A 150 -21.39 11.46 9.54
CA ASP A 150 -22.37 12.07 10.45
C ASP A 150 -21.92 13.47 10.91
#